data_AF-A0A6I7F325-F1
#
_entry.id   AF-A0A6I7F325-F1
#
_cell.length_a   1.000
_cell.length_b   1.000
_cell.length_c   1.000
_cell.angle_alpha   90.00
_cell.angle_beta   90.00
_cell.angle_gamma   90.00
#
_symmetry.space_group_name_H-M   'P 1'
#
loop_
_entity.id
_entity.type
_entity.pdbx_description
1 polymer ?
#
loop_
_entity_poly.entity_id
_entity_poly.type
_entity_poly.pdbx_seq_one_letter_code
_entity_poly.pdbx_strand_id
1 'polypeptide(L)'
;MVNFDPEKLKKLLDSATNPANPKDTKIKNYYVNQEFVAFDIDSENVEIALRIAGHLGKTATTFTITNFLFPDTNKIDYIQFMVFKINDPELLAFLDEI
;
A
#
# COMPACT_ATOMS: atom_id res chain seq x y z
N MET A 1 13.29 5.85 -10.03
CA MET A 1 11.98 5.88 -10.72
C MET A 1 11.24 4.60 -10.38
N VAL A 2 9.94 4.64 -10.04
CA VAL A 2 9.13 3.43 -9.84
C VAL A 2 9.14 2.58 -11.11
N ASN A 3 9.14 1.24 -10.96
CA ASN A 3 9.26 0.29 -12.06
C ASN A 3 7.98 -0.51 -12.32
N PHE A 4 6.85 0.01 -11.87
CA PHE A 4 5.53 -0.60 -11.98
C PHE A 4 4.50 0.49 -12.28
N ASP A 5 3.35 0.12 -12.81
CA ASP A 5 2.22 1.02 -13.03
C ASP A 5 1.52 1.32 -11.68
N PRO A 6 1.51 2.58 -11.20
CA PRO A 6 0.86 2.95 -9.95
C PRO A 6 -0.65 2.65 -9.95
N GLU A 7 -1.36 2.85 -11.05
CA GLU A 7 -2.81 2.59 -11.09
C GLU A 7 -3.12 1.10 -10.89
N LYS A 8 -2.28 0.22 -11.47
CA LYS A 8 -2.43 -1.22 -11.33
C LYS A 8 -2.06 -1.71 -9.93
N LEU A 9 -1.02 -1.12 -9.33
CA LEU A 9 -0.73 -1.35 -7.92
C LEU A 9 -1.91 -0.93 -7.04
N LYS A 10 -2.54 0.21 -7.32
CA LYS A 10 -3.73 0.65 -6.57
C LYS A 10 -4.87 -0.35 -6.66
N LYS A 11 -5.18 -0.88 -7.85
CA LYS A 11 -6.22 -1.92 -8.03
C LYS A 11 -5.91 -3.17 -7.19
N LEU A 12 -4.66 -3.63 -7.19
CA LEU A 12 -4.22 -4.76 -6.37
C LEU A 12 -4.45 -4.47 -4.88
N LEU A 13 -4.03 -3.29 -4.40
CA LEU A 13 -4.21 -2.90 -3.01
C LEU A 13 -5.69 -2.80 -2.61
N ASP A 14 -6.52 -2.20 -3.47
CA ASP A 14 -7.96 -2.12 -3.26
C ASP A 14 -8.59 -3.53 -3.09
N SER A 15 -8.16 -4.51 -3.90
CA SER A 15 -8.60 -5.91 -3.75
C SER A 15 -8.14 -6.56 -2.44
N ALA A 16 -6.94 -6.23 -1.96
CA ALA A 16 -6.42 -6.75 -0.70
C ALA A 16 -7.20 -6.21 0.52
N THR A 17 -7.82 -5.03 0.39
CA THR A 17 -8.69 -4.44 1.43
C THR A 17 -10.07 -5.10 1.54
N ASN A 18 -10.41 -6.01 0.61
CA ASN A 18 -11.65 -6.80 0.56
C ASN A 18 -12.94 -6.01 0.88
N PRO A 19 -13.18 -4.83 0.27
CA PRO A 19 -14.39 -4.09 0.56
C PRO A 19 -15.55 -4.72 -0.22
N ALA A 20 -16.71 -4.88 0.43
CA ALA A 20 -17.94 -5.33 -0.25
C ALA A 20 -18.38 -4.37 -1.38
N ASN A 21 -17.85 -3.14 -1.37
CA ASN A 21 -18.03 -2.12 -2.38
C ASN A 21 -16.67 -1.48 -2.71
N PRO A 22 -16.25 -1.38 -3.98
CA PRO A 22 -14.97 -0.76 -4.38
C PRO A 22 -14.76 0.67 -3.85
N LYS A 23 -15.84 1.39 -3.50
CA LYS A 23 -15.77 2.74 -2.90
C LYS A 23 -15.34 2.73 -1.43
N ASP A 24 -15.37 1.59 -0.76
CA ASP A 24 -15.05 1.44 0.66
C ASP A 24 -13.59 0.99 0.88
N THR A 25 -12.72 1.21 -0.11
CA THR A 25 -11.28 0.92 0.03
C THR A 25 -10.74 1.58 1.29
N LYS A 26 -9.90 0.84 2.01
CA LYS A 26 -9.24 1.33 3.23
C LYS A 26 -7.94 2.08 2.94
N ILE A 27 -7.57 2.18 1.65
CA ILE A 27 -6.43 2.94 1.13
C ILE A 27 -6.82 4.41 1.04
N LYS A 28 -6.12 5.27 1.79
CA LYS A 28 -6.29 6.73 1.77
C LYS A 28 -5.04 7.43 1.21
N ASN A 29 -5.24 8.67 0.79
CA ASN A 29 -4.17 9.59 0.37
C ASN A 29 -3.17 8.95 -0.63
N TYR A 30 -3.69 8.19 -1.60
CA TYR A 30 -2.88 7.52 -2.60
C TYR A 30 -2.14 8.56 -3.46
N TYR A 31 -0.83 8.65 -3.25
CA TYR A 31 0.04 9.63 -3.85
C TYR A 31 1.08 8.94 -4.72
N VAL A 32 1.34 9.52 -5.88
CA VAL A 32 2.27 8.99 -6.88
C VAL A 32 3.24 10.09 -7.27
N ASN A 33 4.53 9.78 -7.21
CA ASN A 33 5.54 10.57 -7.91
C ASN A 33 6.49 9.64 -8.69
N GLN A 34 7.56 10.21 -9.24
CA GLN A 34 8.52 9.42 -10.01
C GLN A 34 9.30 8.44 -9.13
N GLU A 35 9.49 8.69 -7.84
CA GLU A 35 10.37 7.91 -6.96
C GLU A 35 9.65 6.83 -6.15
N PHE A 36 8.39 7.06 -5.79
CA PHE A 36 7.61 6.16 -4.96
C PHE A 36 6.09 6.36 -5.15
N VAL A 37 5.36 5.36 -4.68
CA VAL A 37 3.93 5.44 -4.36
C VAL A 37 3.77 5.48 -2.85
N ALA A 38 2.95 6.39 -2.33
CA ALA A 38 2.62 6.44 -0.91
C ALA A 38 1.11 6.31 -0.70
N PHE A 39 0.71 5.68 0.40
CA PHE A 39 -0.68 5.60 0.81
C PHE A 39 -0.79 5.32 2.31
N ASP A 40 -1.95 5.67 2.86
CA ASP A 40 -2.24 5.56 4.28
C ASP A 40 -3.35 4.53 4.55
N ILE A 41 -3.26 3.88 5.71
CA ILE A 41 -4.29 3.00 6.27
C ILE A 41 -4.62 3.50 7.68
N ASP A 42 -5.89 3.74 8.01
CA ASP A 42 -6.26 4.09 9.39
C ASP A 42 -5.84 2.99 10.37
N SER A 43 -5.40 3.36 11.58
CA SER A 43 -4.92 2.40 12.59
C SER A 43 -5.97 1.36 13.01
N GLU A 44 -7.27 1.69 12.87
CA GLU A 44 -8.38 0.76 13.08
C GLU A 44 -8.38 -0.43 12.11
N ASN A 45 -7.71 -0.30 10.95
CA ASN A 45 -7.62 -1.33 9.92
C ASN A 45 -6.25 -2.04 9.92
N VAL A 46 -5.64 -2.23 11.10
CA VAL A 46 -4.29 -2.81 11.26
C VAL A 46 -4.13 -4.19 10.60
N GLU A 47 -5.19 -5.02 10.60
CA GLU A 47 -5.21 -6.32 9.93
C GLU A 47 -4.99 -6.21 8.40
N ILE A 48 -5.53 -5.15 7.78
CA ILE A 48 -5.35 -4.87 6.36
C ILE A 48 -3.92 -4.39 6.11
N ALA A 49 -3.40 -3.50 6.98
CA ALA A 49 -2.01 -3.06 6.90
C ALA A 49 -1.03 -4.26 6.99
N LEU A 50 -1.27 -5.21 7.91
CA LEU A 50 -0.48 -6.44 8.02
C LEU A 50 -0.59 -7.32 6.78
N ARG A 51 -1.78 -7.46 6.19
CA ARG A 51 -1.97 -8.22 4.95
C ARG A 51 -1.21 -7.60 3.77
N ILE A 52 -1.25 -6.27 3.64
CA ILE A 52 -0.51 -5.52 2.61
C ILE A 52 1.00 -5.69 2.83
N ALA A 53 1.49 -5.47 4.05
CA ALA A 53 2.91 -5.68 4.38
C ALA A 53 3.37 -7.10 4.06
N GLY A 54 2.53 -8.11 4.34
CA GLY A 54 2.79 -9.50 3.99
C GLY A 54 2.87 -9.75 2.48
N HIS A 55 2.03 -9.08 1.67
CA HIS A 55 2.10 -9.17 0.20
C HIS A 55 3.38 -8.52 -0.32
N LEU A 56 3.64 -7.27 0.06
CA LEU A 56 4.82 -6.52 -0.39
C LEU A 56 6.13 -7.22 0.04
N GLY A 57 6.17 -7.77 1.25
CA GLY A 57 7.33 -8.52 1.76
C GLY A 57 7.59 -9.82 1.02
N LYS A 58 6.55 -10.55 0.61
CA LYS A 58 6.69 -11.78 -0.19
C LYS A 58 7.24 -11.51 -1.59
N THR A 59 6.94 -10.35 -2.15
CA THR A 59 7.28 -9.98 -3.53
C THR A 59 8.58 -9.16 -3.63
N ALA A 60 9.46 -9.31 -2.63
CA ALA A 60 10.75 -8.61 -2.54
C ALA A 60 10.64 -7.10 -2.81
N THR A 61 9.50 -6.50 -2.47
CA THR A 61 9.24 -5.09 -2.73
C THR A 61 10.14 -4.26 -1.82
N THR A 62 10.74 -3.20 -2.36
CA THR A 62 11.41 -2.16 -1.58
C THR A 62 10.34 -1.18 -1.11
N PHE A 63 10.00 -1.21 0.18
CA PHE A 63 9.02 -0.33 0.79
C PHE A 63 9.39 0.03 2.24
N THR A 64 8.80 1.10 2.76
CA THR A 64 8.84 1.47 4.18
C THR A 64 7.43 1.49 4.76
N ILE A 65 7.34 1.28 6.08
CA ILE A 65 6.13 1.46 6.87
C ILE A 65 6.45 2.50 7.95
N THR A 66 5.61 3.51 8.11
CA THR A 66 5.75 4.54 9.16
C THR A 66 4.43 4.74 9.88
N ASN A 67 4.47 4.73 11.20
CA ASN A 67 3.29 5.00 12.04
C ASN A 67 3.24 6.49 12.36
N PHE A 68 2.11 7.12 12.09
CA PHE A 68 1.83 8.49 12.48
C PHE A 68 0.90 8.50 13.69
N LEU A 69 1.17 9.41 14.63
CA LEU A 69 0.44 9.52 15.88
C LEU A 69 -0.54 10.69 15.83
N PHE A 70 -1.67 10.58 16.53
CA PHE A 70 -2.49 11.75 16.78
C PHE A 70 -1.67 12.79 17.56
N PRO A 71 -1.78 14.10 17.21
CA PRO A 71 -1.10 15.16 17.91
C PRO A 71 -1.29 15.06 19.43
N ASP A 72 -0.20 15.23 20.18
CA ASP A 72 -0.19 15.19 21.65
C ASP A 72 -0.63 13.87 22.28
N THR A 73 -0.62 12.75 21.53
CA THR A 73 -0.93 11.42 22.08
C THR A 73 0.09 10.35 21.65
N ASN A 74 0.04 9.20 22.32
CA ASN A 74 0.77 7.98 21.90
C ASN A 74 -0.10 7.04 21.03
N LYS A 75 -1.28 7.49 20.59
CA LYS A 75 -2.18 6.67 19.77
C LYS A 75 -1.81 6.81 18.30
N ILE A 76 -1.70 5.68 17.61
CA ILE A 76 -1.49 5.66 16.15
C ILE A 76 -2.78 6.18 15.50
N ASP A 77 -2.62 7.18 14.64
CA ASP A 77 -3.68 7.73 13.78
C ASP A 77 -3.78 6.87 12.51
N TYR A 78 -2.70 6.83 11.74
CA TYR A 78 -2.61 6.03 10.51
C TYR A 78 -1.23 5.43 10.32
N ILE A 79 -1.19 4.41 9.48
CA ILE A 79 0.00 3.68 9.03
C ILE A 79 0.24 4.06 7.58
N GLN A 80 1.38 4.67 7.29
CA GLN A 80 1.79 5.02 5.94
C GLN A 80 2.70 3.94 5.35
N PHE A 81 2.43 3.59 4.11
CA PHE A 81 3.28 2.78 3.26
C PHE A 81 3.92 3.67 2.20
N MET A 82 5.21 3.47 1.93
CA MET A 82 5.87 4.02 0.76
C MET A 82 6.52 2.89 -0.03
N VAL A 83 6.09 2.70 -1.28
CA VAL A 83 6.57 1.66 -2.19
C VAL A 83 7.48 2.28 -3.24
N PHE A 84 8.75 1.88 -3.24
CA PHE A 84 9.78 2.45 -4.12
C PHE A 84 10.00 1.59 -5.37
N LYS A 85 9.98 0.26 -5.20
CA LYS A 85 10.31 -0.67 -6.27
C LYS A 85 9.75 -2.05 -6.01
N ILE A 86 9.23 -2.72 -7.03
CA ILE A 86 8.88 -4.15 -6.98
C ILE A 86 10.00 -4.93 -7.63
N ASN A 87 10.61 -5.88 -6.92
CA ASN A 87 11.71 -6.69 -7.46
C ASN A 87 11.28 -8.11 -7.86
N ASP A 88 10.04 -8.48 -7.59
CA ASP A 88 9.44 -9.75 -8.01
C ASP A 88 8.93 -9.68 -9.47
N PRO A 89 9.53 -10.45 -10.40
CA PRO A 89 9.11 -10.49 -11.79
C PRO A 89 7.69 -11.04 -11.98
N GLU A 90 7.24 -11.97 -11.13
CA GLU A 90 5.90 -12.56 -11.25
C GLU A 90 4.84 -11.52 -10.86
N LEU A 91 5.08 -10.76 -9.79
CA LEU A 91 4.20 -9.66 -9.42
C LEU A 91 4.18 -8.57 -10.50
N LEU A 92 5.33 -8.22 -11.10
CA LEU A 92 5.39 -7.23 -12.19
C LEU A 92 4.58 -7.71 -13.40
N ALA A 93 4.76 -8.97 -13.83
CA ALA A 93 4.02 -9.54 -14.94
C ALA A 93 2.52 -9.58 -14.64
N PHE A 94 2.13 -9.99 -13.43
CA PHE A 94 0.74 -9.96 -12.99
C PHE A 94 0.16 -8.55 -13.04
N LEU A 95 0.89 -7.56 -12.50
CA LEU A 95 0.47 -6.16 -12.58
C LEU A 95 0.29 -5.72 -14.02
N ASP A 96 1.13 -6.14 -14.96
CA ASP A 96 1.00 -5.76 -16.37
C ASP A 96 -0.30 -6.29 -17.03
N GLU A 97 -0.86 -7.39 -16.53
CA GLU A 97 -2.07 -8.04 -17.06
C GLU A 97 -3.40 -7.45 -16.56
N ILE A 98 -3.40 -6.61 -15.50
CA ILE A 98 -4.62 -6.05 -14.85
C ILE A 98 -5.05 -4.65 -15.35
#